data_AF-A0A9E5WTP5-F1
#
_entry.id   AF-A0A9E5WTP5-F1
#
_cell.length_a   1.000
_cell.length_b   1.000
_cell.length_c   1.000
_cell.angle_alpha   90.00
_cell.angle_beta   90.00
_cell.angle_gamma   90.00
#
_symmetry.space_group_name_H-M   'P 1'
#
loop_
_entity.id
_entity.type
_entity.pdbx_description
1 polymer ?
#
loop_
_entity_poly.entity_id
_entity_poly.type
_entity_poly.pdbx_seq_one_letter_code
_entity_poly.pdbx_strand_id
1 'polypeptide(L)'
;MMIDPQIHIAFRLLLAIIIGAALVHKIGDVKDFQRTLQSYKLLPNMLTALAAYVVMLVEALITTALLIGFSGAGFAAALLFAFYGALIGVKLAQGQIYIDCGCSWVKGARLSVHYCYRNGVLAALGLFLVLPVSGRAIGVIDYINIGGFAATAAGVYFLLDAVLHMKNLELAR
;
A
#
# COMPACT_ATOMS: atom_id res chain seq x y z
N MET A 1 -20.14 14.32 8.07
CA MET A 1 -20.63 13.26 7.16
C MET A 1 -20.31 11.92 7.81
N MET A 2 -21.28 11.01 7.93
CA MET A 2 -21.07 9.68 8.51
C MET A 2 -20.97 8.64 7.38
N ILE A 3 -20.07 7.68 7.49
CA ILE A 3 -19.89 6.59 6.52
C ILE A 3 -20.75 5.39 6.91
N ASP A 4 -21.33 4.70 5.94
CA ASP A 4 -21.97 3.40 6.16
C ASP A 4 -20.94 2.32 6.61
N PRO A 5 -21.23 1.52 7.65
CA PRO A 5 -20.35 0.46 8.13
C PRO A 5 -19.89 -0.52 7.05
N GLN A 6 -20.76 -0.84 6.08
CA GLN A 6 -20.42 -1.74 4.99
C GLN A 6 -19.28 -1.16 4.15
N ILE A 7 -19.40 0.12 3.78
CA ILE A 7 -18.38 0.84 3.01
C ILE A 7 -17.08 0.93 3.81
N HIS A 8 -17.17 1.26 5.10
CA HIS A 8 -16.00 1.39 5.97
C HIS A 8 -15.20 0.09 6.07
N ILE A 9 -15.88 -1.03 6.32
CA ILE A 9 -15.25 -2.35 6.42
C ILE A 9 -14.69 -2.79 5.06
N ALA A 10 -15.43 -2.57 3.98
CA ALA A 10 -15.01 -2.94 2.62
C ALA A 10 -13.67 -2.26 2.25
N PHE A 11 -13.54 -0.95 2.48
CA PHE A 11 -12.28 -0.23 2.23
C PHE A 11 -11.17 -0.60 3.21
N ARG A 12 -11.49 -0.87 4.48
CA ARG A 12 -10.50 -1.40 5.44
C ARG A 12 -9.90 -2.72 4.98
N LEU A 13 -10.73 -3.65 4.53
CA LEU A 13 -10.28 -4.94 4.03
C LEU A 13 -9.45 -4.79 2.76
N LEU A 14 -9.86 -3.90 1.85
CA LEU A 14 -9.06 -3.60 0.65
C LEU A 14 -7.65 -3.11 1.01
N LEU A 15 -7.53 -2.13 1.90
CA LEU A 15 -6.22 -1.63 2.33
C LEU A 15 -5.41 -2.70 3.06
N ALA A 16 -6.06 -3.52 3.90
CA ALA A 16 -5.40 -4.64 4.58
C ALA A 16 -4.85 -5.68 3.58
N ILE A 17 -5.60 -6.00 2.52
CA ILE A 17 -5.15 -6.92 1.46
C ILE A 17 -3.95 -6.32 0.72
N ILE A 18 -4.00 -5.03 0.36
CA ILE A 18 -2.92 -4.37 -0.38
C ILE A 18 -1.63 -4.31 0.45
N ILE A 19 -1.71 -3.82 1.70
CA ILE A 19 -0.54 -3.73 2.58
C ILE A 19 -0.03 -5.13 2.97
N GLY A 20 -0.95 -6.05 3.27
CA GLY A 20 -0.63 -7.43 3.60
C GLY A 20 0.06 -8.17 2.45
N ALA A 21 -0.39 -7.98 1.22
CA ALA A 21 0.28 -8.55 0.05
C ALA A 21 1.70 -7.99 -0.14
N ALA A 22 1.88 -6.68 0.02
CA ALA A 22 3.20 -6.06 -0.02
C ALA A 22 4.13 -6.62 1.08
N LEU A 23 3.61 -6.81 2.29
CA LEU A 23 4.35 -7.42 3.39
C LEU A 23 4.77 -8.86 3.08
N VAL A 24 3.85 -9.69 2.57
CA VAL A 24 4.15 -11.09 2.20
C VAL A 24 5.26 -11.13 1.16
N HIS A 25 5.22 -10.24 0.17
CA HIS A 25 6.28 -10.14 -0.84
C HIS A 25 7.64 -9.78 -0.21
N LYS A 26 7.68 -8.82 0.72
CA LYS A 26 8.91 -8.40 1.41
C LYS A 26 9.49 -9.47 2.32
N ILE A 27 8.63 -10.23 3.00
CA ILE A 27 9.06 -11.37 3.82
C ILE A 27 9.63 -12.48 2.93
N GLY A 28 9.04 -12.69 1.74
CA GLY A 28 9.52 -13.68 0.77
C GLY A 28 10.93 -13.40 0.23
N ASP A 29 11.33 -12.14 0.12
CA ASP A 29 12.67 -11.74 -0.34
C ASP A 29 13.20 -10.49 0.37
N VAL A 30 13.52 -10.65 1.66
CA VAL A 30 14.00 -9.55 2.51
C VAL A 30 15.28 -8.91 1.94
N LYS A 31 16.15 -9.70 1.30
CA LYS A 31 17.40 -9.20 0.71
C LYS A 31 17.11 -8.25 -0.45
N ASP A 32 16.14 -8.59 -1.29
CA ASP A 32 15.73 -7.72 -2.38
C ASP A 32 15.06 -6.43 -1.88
N PHE A 33 14.23 -6.55 -0.83
CA PHE A 33 13.66 -5.36 -0.19
C PHE A 33 14.74 -4.45 0.43
N GLN A 34 15.76 -5.02 1.08
CA GLN A 34 16.91 -4.25 1.58
C GLN A 34 17.65 -3.53 0.46
N ARG A 35 17.88 -4.17 -0.70
CA ARG A 35 18.49 -3.52 -1.87
C ARG A 35 17.62 -2.38 -2.39
N THR A 36 16.31 -2.60 -2.49
CA THR A 36 15.35 -1.56 -2.87
C THR A 36 15.44 -0.37 -1.93
N LEU A 37 15.46 -0.60 -0.61
CA LEU A 37 15.57 0.45 0.40
C LEU A 37 16.93 1.18 0.35
N GLN A 38 18.02 0.47 0.06
CA GLN A 38 19.35 1.07 -0.15
C GLN A 38 19.37 2.00 -1.37
N SER A 39 18.65 1.67 -2.44
CA SER A 39 18.53 2.52 -3.63
C SER A 39 17.89 3.88 -3.34
N TYR A 40 17.08 4.01 -2.29
CA TYR A 40 16.55 5.31 -1.85
C TYR A 40 17.63 6.21 -1.21
N LYS A 41 18.78 5.67 -0.80
CA LYS A 41 19.89 6.40 -0.16
C LYS A 41 19.47 7.26 1.05
N LEU A 42 18.44 6.81 1.78
CA LEU A 42 17.92 7.52 2.95
C LEU A 42 18.75 7.27 4.21
N LEU A 43 19.42 6.12 4.28
CA LEU A 43 20.12 5.63 5.46
C LEU A 43 21.46 5.01 5.06
N PRO A 44 22.47 5.04 5.97
CA PRO A 44 23.72 4.32 5.77
C PRO A 44 23.47 2.80 5.77
N ASN A 45 24.30 2.04 5.03
CA ASN A 45 24.11 0.61 4.80
C ASN A 45 23.86 -0.22 6.06
N MET A 46 24.50 0.14 7.19
CA MET A 46 24.32 -0.56 8.47
C MET A 46 22.90 -0.40 9.04
N LEU A 47 22.25 0.75 8.81
CA LEU A 47 20.89 1.03 9.28
C LEU A 47 19.83 0.54 8.29
N THR A 48 20.17 0.32 7.02
CA THR A 48 19.18 -0.09 6.02
C THR A 48 18.59 -1.47 6.30
N ALA A 49 19.39 -2.40 6.84
CA ALA A 49 18.89 -3.70 7.27
C ALA A 49 17.85 -3.55 8.38
N LEU A 50 18.16 -2.77 9.42
CA LEU A 50 17.24 -2.48 10.53
C LEU A 50 15.97 -1.79 10.02
N ALA A 51 16.11 -0.78 9.17
CA ALA A 51 14.97 -0.06 8.59
C ALA A 51 14.05 -0.97 7.77
N ALA A 52 14.60 -1.95 7.04
CA ALA A 52 13.78 -2.92 6.32
C ALA A 52 12.89 -3.73 7.28
N TYR A 53 13.44 -4.20 8.41
CA TYR A 53 12.65 -4.90 9.44
C TYR A 53 11.61 -3.99 10.11
N VAL A 54 11.97 -2.74 10.41
CA VAL A 54 11.04 -1.77 10.99
C VAL A 54 9.87 -1.50 10.05
N VAL A 55 10.13 -1.34 8.75
CA VAL A 55 9.06 -1.13 7.77
C VAL A 55 8.14 -2.35 7.68
N MET A 56 8.70 -3.57 7.60
CA MET A 56 7.88 -4.79 7.59
C MET A 56 7.04 -4.92 8.87
N LEU A 57 7.60 -4.57 10.03
CA LEU A 57 6.86 -4.56 11.30
C LEU A 57 5.72 -3.54 11.27
N VAL A 58 5.97 -2.32 10.78
CA VAL A 58 4.94 -1.28 10.64
C VAL A 58 3.82 -1.74 9.70
N GLU A 59 4.16 -2.35 8.56
CA GLU A 59 3.17 -2.90 7.64
C GLU A 59 2.35 -4.02 8.26
N ALA A 60 2.97 -4.90 9.02
CA ALA A 60 2.28 -5.97 9.77
C ALA A 60 1.30 -5.38 10.78
N LEU A 61 1.75 -4.43 11.60
CA LEU A 61 0.92 -3.79 12.61
C LEU A 61 -0.28 -3.05 11.99
N ILE A 62 -0.06 -2.30 10.91
CA ILE A 62 -1.14 -1.59 10.19
C ILE A 62 -2.12 -2.60 9.58
N THR A 63 -1.63 -3.67 8.96
CA THR A 63 -2.48 -4.72 8.39
C THR A 63 -3.35 -5.36 9.45
N THR A 64 -2.77 -5.79 10.57
CA THR A 64 -3.51 -6.37 11.70
C THR A 64 -4.52 -5.38 12.28
N ALA A 65 -4.12 -4.12 12.47
CA ALA A 65 -4.98 -3.06 12.99
C ALA A 65 -6.20 -2.81 12.08
N LEU A 66 -6.02 -2.84 10.75
CA LEU A 66 -7.10 -2.72 9.77
C LEU A 66 -8.05 -3.94 9.81
N LEU A 67 -7.53 -5.15 9.99
CA LEU A 67 -8.34 -6.37 10.10
C LEU A 67 -9.21 -6.38 11.36
N ILE A 68 -8.63 -6.06 12.53
CA ILE A 68 -9.37 -6.04 13.80
C ILE A 68 -10.26 -4.80 13.98
N GLY A 69 -10.00 -3.74 13.22
CA GLY A 69 -10.81 -2.52 13.24
C GLY A 69 -10.44 -1.50 14.29
N PHE A 70 -9.15 -1.38 14.54
CA PHE A 70 -8.63 -0.31 15.35
C PHE A 70 -8.89 1.05 14.68
N SER A 71 -9.41 2.01 15.44
CA SER A 71 -9.83 3.32 14.91
C SER A 71 -8.70 4.12 14.26
N GLY A 72 -7.47 3.98 14.75
CA GLY A 72 -6.29 4.65 14.19
C GLY A 72 -5.71 4.00 12.93
N ALA A 73 -6.19 2.83 12.52
CA ALA A 73 -5.57 2.05 11.46
C ALA A 73 -5.63 2.74 10.08
N GLY A 74 -6.75 3.41 9.78
CA GLY A 74 -6.91 4.17 8.52
C GLY A 74 -5.92 5.33 8.41
N PHE A 75 -5.71 6.07 9.51
CA PHE A 75 -4.74 7.15 9.56
C PHE A 75 -3.30 6.65 9.43
N ALA A 76 -2.96 5.54 10.11
CA ALA A 76 -1.64 4.92 9.98
C ALA A 76 -1.36 4.44 8.56
N ALA A 77 -2.34 3.81 7.91
CA ALA A 77 -2.25 3.43 6.49
C ALA A 77 -2.06 4.67 5.58
N ALA A 78 -2.81 5.74 5.84
CA ALA A 78 -2.67 6.99 5.09
C ALA A 78 -1.27 7.58 5.19
N LEU A 79 -0.70 7.63 6.40
CA LEU A 79 0.67 8.10 6.64
C LEU A 79 1.69 7.22 5.93
N LEU A 80 1.53 5.90 5.97
CA LEU A 80 2.42 4.97 5.28
C LEU A 80 2.43 5.24 3.76
N PHE A 81 1.26 5.30 3.13
CA PHE A 81 1.17 5.57 1.69
C PHE A 81 1.64 6.97 1.32
N ALA A 82 1.33 7.98 2.12
CA ALA A 82 1.82 9.35 1.91
C ALA A 82 3.34 9.43 2.00
N PHE A 83 3.94 8.74 2.97
CA PHE A 83 5.41 8.66 3.13
C PHE A 83 6.06 8.02 1.90
N TYR A 84 5.57 6.86 1.46
CA TYR A 84 6.07 6.21 0.25
C TYR A 84 5.87 7.07 -1.00
N GLY A 85 4.69 7.69 -1.16
CA GLY A 85 4.41 8.60 -2.26
C GLY A 85 5.35 9.81 -2.30
N ALA A 86 5.66 10.40 -1.14
CA ALA A 86 6.60 11.51 -1.02
C ALA A 86 8.03 11.09 -1.39
N LEU A 87 8.49 9.93 -0.90
CA LEU A 87 9.81 9.40 -1.26
C LEU A 87 9.95 9.18 -2.77
N ILE A 88 8.94 8.58 -3.39
CA ILE A 88 8.86 8.36 -4.84
C ILE A 88 8.88 9.70 -5.58
N GLY A 89 8.07 10.67 -5.14
CA GLY A 89 8.00 12.00 -5.75
C GLY A 89 9.33 12.75 -5.72
N VAL A 90 10.03 12.73 -4.58
CA VAL A 90 11.38 13.32 -4.44
C VAL A 90 12.36 12.65 -5.40
N LYS A 91 12.33 11.32 -5.52
CA LYS A 91 13.24 10.57 -6.40
C LYS A 91 12.98 10.83 -7.87
N LEU A 92 11.70 10.92 -8.27
CA LEU A 92 11.31 11.31 -9.62
C LEU A 92 11.76 12.74 -9.93
N ALA A 93 11.59 13.69 -9.00
CA ALA A 93 12.06 15.06 -9.16
C ALA A 93 13.59 15.16 -9.30
N GLN A 94 14.33 14.23 -8.70
CA GLN A 94 15.79 14.08 -8.84
C GLN A 94 16.21 13.33 -10.13
N GLY A 95 15.26 12.94 -10.98
CA GLY A 95 15.53 12.18 -12.20
C GLY A 95 15.88 10.70 -11.96
N GLN A 96 15.73 10.20 -10.73
CA GLN A 96 16.05 8.81 -10.38
C GLN A 96 14.86 7.90 -10.68
N ILE A 97 14.86 7.34 -11.88
CA ILE A 97 13.79 6.45 -12.35
C ILE A 97 14.10 4.96 -12.16
N TYR A 98 15.36 4.54 -11.94
CA TYR A 98 15.71 3.12 -11.78
C TYR A 98 15.63 2.65 -10.32
N ILE A 99 14.46 2.86 -9.69
CA ILE A 99 14.18 2.47 -8.31
C ILE A 99 12.81 1.79 -8.29
N ASP A 100 12.66 0.75 -7.47
CA ASP A 100 11.37 0.10 -7.24
C ASP A 100 10.58 0.85 -6.14
N CYS A 101 9.27 0.93 -6.28
CA CYS A 101 8.39 1.49 -5.25
C CYS A 101 8.35 0.62 -3.98
N GLY A 102 8.75 -0.66 -4.07
CA GLY A 102 8.79 -1.61 -2.95
C GLY A 102 7.41 -2.10 -2.48
N CYS A 103 6.32 -1.61 -3.08
CA CYS A 103 4.94 -2.05 -2.83
C CYS A 103 4.32 -2.79 -4.02
N SER A 104 5.03 -2.87 -5.16
CA SER A 104 4.58 -3.59 -6.34
C SER A 104 4.95 -5.06 -6.24
N TRP A 105 4.08 -5.91 -6.78
CA TRP A 105 4.27 -7.36 -6.76
C TRP A 105 5.20 -7.86 -7.86
N VAL A 106 5.31 -7.08 -8.95
CA VAL A 106 6.15 -7.40 -10.10
C VAL A 106 7.53 -6.78 -9.90
N LYS A 107 8.57 -7.61 -10.04
CA LYS A 107 9.97 -7.20 -9.90
C LYS A 107 10.41 -6.36 -11.12
N GLY A 108 10.99 -5.19 -10.87
CA GLY A 108 11.56 -4.38 -11.95
C GLY A 108 11.83 -2.93 -11.56
N ALA A 109 13.00 -2.41 -11.93
CA ALA A 109 13.47 -1.10 -11.51
C ALA A 109 13.08 0.01 -12.51
N ARG A 110 11.79 0.38 -12.58
CA ARG A 110 11.41 1.65 -13.19
C ARG A 110 10.25 2.35 -12.49
N LEU A 111 10.57 3.42 -11.80
CA LEU A 111 9.66 4.36 -11.18
C LEU A 111 8.99 5.23 -12.26
N SER A 112 7.72 5.54 -12.03
CA SER A 112 6.85 6.34 -12.90
C SER A 112 5.94 7.18 -12.01
N VAL A 113 5.47 8.32 -12.53
CA VAL A 113 4.54 9.23 -11.84
C VAL A 113 3.26 8.51 -11.38
N HIS A 114 2.87 7.43 -12.07
CA HIS A 114 1.73 6.61 -11.67
C HIS A 114 1.86 6.07 -10.23
N TYR A 115 3.06 5.72 -9.76
CA TYR A 115 3.23 5.25 -8.38
C TYR A 115 2.96 6.34 -7.34
N CYS A 116 3.21 7.61 -7.66
CA CYS A 116 2.80 8.73 -6.80
C CYS A 116 1.27 8.83 -6.75
N TYR A 117 0.61 8.74 -7.90
CA TYR A 117 -0.86 8.77 -7.97
C TYR A 117 -1.49 7.62 -7.19
N ARG A 118 -0.99 6.38 -7.39
CA ARG A 118 -1.43 5.19 -6.65
C ARG A 118 -1.35 5.41 -5.14
N ASN A 119 -0.18 5.85 -4.65
CA ASN A 119 0.01 6.12 -3.22
C ASN A 119 -0.88 7.28 -2.72
N GLY A 120 -1.09 8.32 -3.52
CA GLY A 120 -1.99 9.42 -3.18
C GLY A 120 -3.44 8.97 -3.03
N VAL A 121 -3.94 8.14 -3.95
CA VAL A 121 -5.30 7.56 -3.87
C VAL A 121 -5.44 6.65 -2.65
N LEU A 122 -4.47 5.77 -2.40
CA LEU A 122 -4.49 4.89 -1.23
C LEU A 122 -4.40 5.67 0.10
N ALA A 123 -3.64 6.77 0.13
CA ALA A 123 -3.57 7.66 1.27
C ALA A 123 -4.92 8.37 1.51
N ALA A 124 -5.57 8.87 0.46
CA ALA A 124 -6.90 9.47 0.55
C ALA A 124 -7.96 8.47 1.05
N LEU A 125 -7.89 7.21 0.60
CA LEU A 125 -8.73 6.14 1.12
C LEU A 125 -8.48 5.86 2.62
N GLY A 126 -7.21 5.88 3.05
CA GLY A 126 -6.87 5.76 4.48
C GLY A 126 -7.45 6.91 5.32
N LEU A 127 -7.38 8.16 4.83
CA LEU A 127 -7.98 9.32 5.49
C LEU A 127 -9.51 9.25 5.51
N PHE A 128 -10.13 8.73 4.45
CA PHE A 128 -11.57 8.53 4.40
C PHE A 128 -12.06 7.62 5.54
N LEU A 129 -11.28 6.61 5.93
CA LEU A 129 -11.61 5.71 7.05
C LEU A 129 -11.59 6.36 8.44
N VAL A 130 -11.09 7.60 8.56
CA VAL A 130 -11.10 8.36 9.83
C VAL A 130 -12.46 8.99 10.11
N LEU A 131 -13.30 9.15 9.07
CA LEU A 131 -14.63 9.73 9.24
C LEU A 131 -15.52 8.86 10.13
N PRO A 132 -16.45 9.48 10.89
CA PRO A 132 -17.33 8.75 11.81
C PRO A 132 -18.21 7.74 11.05
N VAL A 133 -18.42 6.57 11.66
CA VAL A 133 -19.21 5.48 11.08
C VAL A 133 -20.63 5.51 11.67
N SER A 134 -21.65 5.26 10.85
CA SER A 134 -23.04 5.21 11.29
C SER A 134 -23.33 3.97 12.15
N GLY A 135 -24.33 4.05 13.03
CA GLY A 135 -24.73 2.94 13.91
C GLY A 135 -25.61 1.88 13.22
N ARG A 136 -25.60 1.77 11.89
CA ARG A 136 -26.44 0.81 11.15
C ARG A 136 -25.98 -0.62 11.46
N ALA A 137 -26.93 -1.51 11.73
CA ALA A 137 -26.63 -2.94 11.87
C ALA A 137 -26.22 -3.56 10.53
N ILE A 138 -25.23 -4.47 10.58
CA ILE A 138 -24.71 -5.21 9.43
C ILE A 138 -25.47 -6.53 9.31
N GLY A 139 -26.13 -6.73 8.17
CA GLY A 139 -26.82 -7.98 7.82
C GLY A 139 -25.94 -8.95 7.04
N VAL A 140 -26.46 -10.16 6.77
CA VAL A 140 -25.73 -11.21 6.02
C VAL A 140 -25.38 -10.75 4.59
N ILE A 141 -26.28 -10.03 3.92
CA ILE A 141 -26.07 -9.51 2.57
C ILE A 141 -24.91 -8.51 2.55
N ASP A 142 -24.75 -7.71 3.62
CA ASP A 142 -23.65 -6.74 3.73
C ASP A 142 -22.30 -7.47 3.75
N TYR A 143 -22.18 -8.59 4.47
CA TYR A 143 -20.94 -9.39 4.50
C TYR A 143 -20.58 -9.96 3.12
N ILE A 144 -21.56 -10.44 2.36
CA ILE A 144 -21.37 -10.93 0.99
C ILE A 144 -20.86 -9.79 0.11
N ASN A 145 -21.50 -8.62 0.19
CA ASN A 145 -21.10 -7.45 -0.58
C ASN A 145 -19.70 -6.93 -0.20
N ILE A 146 -19.37 -6.92 1.10
CA ILE A 146 -18.04 -6.55 1.61
C ILE A 146 -16.97 -7.48 1.02
N GLY A 147 -17.19 -8.80 1.11
CA GLY A 147 -16.24 -9.79 0.60
C GLY A 147 -16.07 -9.70 -0.92
N GLY A 148 -17.19 -9.60 -1.65
CA GLY A 148 -17.19 -9.42 -3.10
C GLY A 148 -16.45 -8.16 -3.52
N PHE A 149 -16.76 -7.02 -2.90
CA PHE A 149 -16.07 -5.76 -3.16
C PHE A 149 -14.57 -5.88 -2.90
N ALA A 150 -14.15 -6.38 -1.73
CA ALA A 150 -12.75 -6.46 -1.36
C ALA A 150 -11.97 -7.35 -2.33
N ALA A 151 -12.52 -8.51 -2.71
CA ALA A 151 -11.89 -9.42 -3.67
C ALA A 151 -11.77 -8.79 -5.06
N THR A 152 -12.86 -8.21 -5.59
CA THR A 152 -12.85 -7.60 -6.93
C THR A 152 -11.95 -6.37 -6.97
N ALA A 153 -12.03 -5.47 -5.99
CA ALA A 153 -11.22 -4.26 -5.95
C ALA A 153 -9.72 -4.59 -5.79
N ALA A 154 -9.37 -5.56 -4.96
CA ALA A 154 -7.99 -6.03 -4.83
C ALA A 154 -7.49 -6.69 -6.13
N GLY A 155 -8.31 -7.54 -6.76
CA GLY A 155 -7.98 -8.16 -8.04
C GLY A 155 -7.72 -7.12 -9.14
N VAL A 156 -8.61 -6.14 -9.27
CA VAL A 156 -8.44 -5.01 -10.20
C VAL A 156 -7.17 -4.23 -9.88
N TYR A 157 -6.90 -3.94 -8.60
CA TYR A 157 -5.68 -3.24 -8.18
C TYR A 157 -4.41 -4.01 -8.61
N PHE A 158 -4.32 -5.31 -8.33
CA PHE A 158 -3.14 -6.09 -8.67
C PHE A 158 -2.96 -6.26 -10.18
N LEU A 159 -4.05 -6.40 -10.93
CA LEU A 159 -4.01 -6.46 -12.40
C LEU A 159 -3.52 -5.14 -13.00
N LEU A 160 -4.05 -4.01 -12.51
CA LEU A 160 -3.61 -2.68 -12.94
C LEU A 160 -2.13 -2.45 -12.61
N ASP A 161 -1.68 -2.82 -11.41
CA ASP A 161 -0.28 -2.72 -11.01
C ASP A 161 0.62 -3.55 -11.93
N ALA A 162 0.22 -4.79 -12.24
CA ALA A 162 0.96 -5.67 -13.14
C ALA A 162 1.05 -5.12 -14.57
N VAL A 163 -0.07 -4.66 -15.14
CA VAL A 163 -0.12 -4.10 -16.50
C VAL A 163 0.74 -2.84 -16.61
N LEU A 164 0.60 -1.92 -15.65
CA LEU A 164 1.34 -0.67 -15.65
C LEU A 164 2.84 -0.91 -15.43
N HIS A 165 3.19 -1.89 -14.60
CA HIS A 165 4.58 -2.29 -14.41
C HIS A 165 5.18 -2.88 -15.68
N MET A 166 4.48 -3.80 -16.36
CA MET A 166 4.95 -4.37 -17.63
C MET A 166 5.19 -3.29 -18.69
N LYS A 167 4.26 -2.33 -18.83
CA LYS A 167 4.41 -1.21 -19.76
C LYS A 167 5.62 -0.33 -19.43
N ASN A 168 5.91 -0.10 -18.14
CA ASN A 168 7.09 0.65 -17.74
C ASN A 168 8.40 -0.08 -18.09
N LEU A 169 8.42 -1.41 -17.98
CA LEU A 169 9.57 -2.23 -18.37
C LEU A 169 9.81 -2.23 -19.88
N GLU A 170 8.74 -2.26 -20.69
CA GLU A 170 8.86 -2.17 -22.15
C GLU A 170 9.47 -0.84 -22.58
N LEU A 171 9.05 0.28 -21.97
CA LEU A 171 9.62 1.61 -22.25
C LEU A 171 11.10 1.75 -21.83
N ALA A 172 11.64 0.80 -21.07
CA ALA A 172 13.02 0.79 -20.56
C ALA A 172 14.01 0.03 -21.43
N ARG A 173 13.53 -0.70 -22.43
CA ARG A 173 14.34 -1.32 -23.48
C ARG A 173 14.50 -0.35 -24.64
#